data_AF-A0A377TTD7-F1
#
_entry.id   AF-A0A377TTD7-F1
#
_cell.length_a   1.000
_cell.length_b   1.000
_cell.length_c   1.000
_cell.angle_alpha   90.00
_cell.angle_beta   90.00
_cell.angle_gamma   90.00
#
_symmetry.space_group_name_H-M   'P 1'
#
loop_
_entity.id
_entity.type
_entity.pdbx_description
1 polymer ?
#
loop_
_entity_poly.entity_id
_entity_poly.type
_entity_poly.pdbx_seq_one_letter_code
_entity_poly.pdbx_strand_id
1 'polypeptide(L)'
;MHLTRGEIYCAEKGEALTAVAARVLEQNELSGPPEACALFFQPGLEALAHSGWDINLYRQDACWGDIGEMEGLTVLSLAAIYAAHYQQPCGWLARDPLNTLAIGIVKPDGQRQ
;
A
#
# COMPACT_ATOMS: atom_id res chain seq x y z
N MET A 1 0.58 12.04 -11.50
CA MET A 1 0.94 10.82 -10.76
C MET A 1 0.11 9.70 -11.37
N HIS A 2 0.68 8.52 -11.56
CA HIS A 2 -0.08 7.36 -12.04
C HIS A 2 -0.53 6.51 -10.86
N LEU A 3 -1.84 6.42 -10.68
CA LEU A 3 -2.45 5.50 -9.74
C LEU A 3 -2.78 4.20 -10.46
N THR A 4 -2.01 3.15 -10.18
CA THR A 4 -2.40 1.80 -10.62
C THR A 4 -3.56 1.29 -9.77
N ARG A 5 -4.42 0.47 -10.36
CA ARG A 5 -5.46 -0.25 -9.62
C ARG A 5 -4.79 -1.06 -8.51
N GLY A 6 -5.24 -0.87 -7.26
CA GLY A 6 -4.81 -1.69 -6.13
C GLY A 6 -5.35 -3.12 -6.23
N GLU A 7 -4.71 -4.02 -5.51
CA GLU A 7 -5.13 -5.41 -5.33
C GLU A 7 -5.86 -5.58 -4.00
N ILE A 8 -6.82 -6.50 -4.00
CA ILE A 8 -7.65 -6.80 -2.83
C ILE A 8 -7.16 -8.10 -2.21
N TYR A 9 -6.91 -8.07 -0.92
CA TYR A 9 -6.64 -9.23 -0.10
C TYR A 9 -7.87 -9.61 0.73
N CYS A 10 -8.20 -10.89 0.72
CA CYS A 10 -9.27 -11.47 1.52
C CYS A 10 -8.72 -12.71 2.24
N ALA A 11 -8.55 -12.61 3.57
CA ALA A 11 -7.98 -13.67 4.39
C ALA A 11 -8.79 -14.98 4.33
N GLU A 12 -10.11 -14.87 4.14
CA GLU A 12 -11.01 -16.03 4.06
C GLU A 12 -10.85 -16.84 2.77
N LYS A 13 -10.28 -16.25 1.70
CA LYS A 13 -10.08 -16.95 0.42
C LYS A 13 -8.85 -17.85 0.41
N GLY A 14 -8.08 -17.90 1.52
CA GLY A 14 -6.89 -18.75 1.66
C GLY A 14 -5.70 -18.32 0.81
N GLU A 15 -5.77 -17.14 0.19
CA GLU A 15 -4.65 -16.55 -0.53
C GLU A 15 -3.62 -15.98 0.45
N ALA A 16 -2.33 -16.10 0.14
CA ALA A 16 -1.29 -15.49 0.95
C ALA A 16 -1.15 -13.99 0.64
N LEU A 17 -1.12 -13.14 1.67
CA LEU A 17 -0.92 -11.69 1.52
C LEU A 17 0.37 -11.35 0.75
N THR A 18 1.42 -12.14 0.91
CA THR A 18 2.68 -12.00 0.15
C THR A 18 2.51 -12.25 -1.34
N ALA A 19 1.58 -13.13 -1.75
CA ALA A 19 1.27 -13.36 -3.16
C ALA A 19 0.50 -12.17 -3.76
N VAL A 20 -0.41 -11.55 -2.99
CA VAL A 20 -1.09 -10.31 -3.40
C VAL A 20 -0.06 -9.19 -3.57
N ALA A 21 0.84 -9.02 -2.60
CA ALA A 21 1.89 -8.02 -2.67
C ALA A 21 2.83 -8.24 -3.86
N ALA A 22 3.22 -9.48 -4.16
CA ALA A 22 4.02 -9.80 -5.34
C ALA A 22 3.33 -9.38 -6.64
N ARG A 23 2.01 -9.63 -6.78
CA ARG A 23 1.24 -9.17 -7.95
C ARG A 23 1.21 -7.65 -8.07
N VAL A 24 1.08 -6.93 -6.95
CA VAL A 24 1.16 -5.45 -6.97
C VAL A 24 2.49 -4.98 -7.53
N LEU A 25 3.60 -5.65 -7.18
CA LEU A 25 4.93 -5.34 -7.71
C LEU A 25 5.02 -5.64 -9.21
N GLU A 26 4.54 -6.81 -9.64
CA GLU A 26 4.50 -7.22 -11.06
C GLU A 26 3.69 -6.23 -11.91
N GLN A 27 2.50 -5.85 -11.46
CA GLN A 27 1.63 -4.86 -12.14
C GLN A 27 2.28 -3.48 -12.25
N ASN A 28 3.19 -3.16 -11.34
CA ASN A 28 3.89 -1.88 -11.30
C ASN A 28 5.28 -1.93 -11.94
N GLU A 29 5.71 -3.10 -12.41
CA GLU A 29 7.02 -3.36 -13.02
C GLU A 29 8.19 -3.06 -12.05
N LEU A 30 8.00 -3.37 -10.77
CA LEU A 30 9.00 -3.15 -9.72
C LEU A 30 9.65 -4.46 -9.29
N SER A 31 10.96 -4.46 -9.11
CA SER A 31 11.73 -5.61 -8.61
C SER A 31 11.62 -5.81 -7.09
N GLY A 32 11.03 -4.84 -6.38
CA GLY A 32 10.88 -4.87 -4.94
C GLY A 32 9.93 -3.76 -4.45
N PRO A 33 9.49 -3.84 -3.19
CA PRO A 33 8.59 -2.84 -2.61
C PRO A 33 9.19 -1.44 -2.61
N PRO A 34 8.36 -0.40 -2.74
CA PRO A 34 8.80 0.97 -2.52
C PRO A 34 9.34 1.15 -1.10
N GLU A 35 10.31 2.05 -0.93
CA GLU A 35 10.88 2.40 0.38
C GLU A 35 9.82 2.95 1.34
N ALA A 36 8.90 3.77 0.81
CA ALA A 36 7.79 4.33 1.57
C ALA A 36 6.48 3.59 1.32
N CYS A 37 5.76 3.28 2.39
CA CYS A 37 4.43 2.68 2.35
C CYS A 37 3.50 3.36 3.35
N ALA A 38 2.55 4.18 2.90
CA ALA A 38 1.57 4.78 3.79
C ALA A 38 0.55 3.72 4.24
N LEU A 39 0.42 3.49 5.55
CA LEU A 39 -0.49 2.46 6.07
C LEU A 39 -1.08 2.77 7.44
N PHE A 40 -2.19 2.10 7.75
CA PHE A 40 -2.66 1.86 9.12
C PHE A 40 -2.35 0.41 9.52
N PHE A 41 -2.10 0.17 10.80
CA PHE A 41 -1.87 -1.18 11.29
C PHE A 41 -3.16 -2.00 11.19
N GLN A 42 -3.04 -3.18 10.60
CA GLN A 42 -4.12 -4.15 10.52
C GLN A 42 -3.57 -5.53 10.93
N PRO A 43 -4.36 -6.35 11.64
CA PRO A 43 -3.94 -7.71 11.97
C PRO A 43 -3.58 -8.51 10.72
N GLY A 44 -2.44 -9.19 10.74
CA GLY A 44 -1.98 -10.03 9.63
C GLY A 44 -1.01 -9.32 8.67
N LEU A 45 -0.74 -8.02 8.85
CA LEU A 45 0.30 -7.32 8.10
C LEU A 45 1.71 -7.81 8.39
N GLU A 46 1.91 -8.47 9.53
CA GLU A 46 3.18 -9.10 9.88
C GLU A 46 3.59 -10.16 8.85
N ALA A 47 2.63 -10.71 8.10
CA ALA A 47 2.92 -11.61 6.98
C ALA A 47 3.76 -10.94 5.87
N LEU A 48 3.69 -9.60 5.75
CA LEU A 48 4.51 -8.83 4.80
C LEU A 48 5.93 -8.56 5.28
N ALA A 49 6.26 -8.79 6.56
CA ALA A 49 7.60 -8.51 7.10
C ALA A 49 8.72 -9.25 6.36
N HIS A 50 8.42 -10.42 5.79
CA HIS A 50 9.37 -11.22 5.00
C HIS A 50 9.38 -10.89 3.50
N SER A 51 8.50 -9.99 3.04
CA SER A 51 8.36 -9.59 1.63
C SER A 51 9.08 -8.28 1.29
N GLY A 52 9.79 -7.71 2.26
CA GLY A 52 10.56 -6.46 2.11
C GLY A 52 9.75 -5.17 2.28
N TRP A 53 8.42 -5.25 2.43
CA TRP A 53 7.58 -4.10 2.69
C TRP A 53 7.81 -3.57 4.11
N ASP A 54 8.12 -2.28 4.25
CA ASP A 54 8.19 -1.64 5.55
C ASP A 54 6.79 -1.26 6.05
N ILE A 55 6.33 -1.94 7.09
CA ILE A 55 5.02 -1.75 7.72
C ILE A 55 5.08 -0.88 8.99
N ASN A 56 6.26 -0.36 9.36
CA ASN A 56 6.48 0.34 10.62
C ASN A 56 6.77 1.82 10.43
N LEU A 57 7.65 2.18 9.48
CA LEU A 57 8.21 3.53 9.38
C LEU A 57 7.17 4.59 9.01
N TYR A 58 6.24 4.25 8.10
CA TYR A 58 5.27 5.18 7.53
C TYR A 58 3.84 4.93 8.05
N ARG A 59 3.75 4.32 9.23
CA ARG A 59 2.48 3.97 9.90
C ARG A 59 1.76 5.22 10.43
N GLN A 60 0.45 5.31 10.18
CA GLN A 60 -0.36 6.51 10.41
C GLN A 60 -1.21 6.48 11.70
N ASP A 61 -1.29 5.34 12.38
CA ASP A 61 -2.08 5.13 13.60
C ASP A 61 -1.80 6.18 14.68
N ALA A 62 -0.53 6.53 14.88
CA ALA A 62 -0.13 7.50 15.89
C ALA A 62 -0.52 8.95 15.54
N CYS A 63 -0.72 9.24 14.26
CA CYS A 63 -1.07 10.57 13.77
C CYS A 63 -2.59 10.79 13.76
N TRP A 64 -3.37 9.76 13.43
CA TRP A 64 -4.80 9.88 13.15
C TRP A 64 -5.70 9.08 14.11
N GLY A 65 -5.17 8.09 14.82
CA GLY A 65 -5.97 7.14 15.58
C GLY A 65 -6.80 6.23 14.66
N ASP A 66 -7.95 5.77 15.16
CA ASP A 66 -8.93 5.02 14.38
C ASP A 66 -9.85 6.00 13.61
N ILE A 67 -9.73 5.99 12.28
CA ILE A 67 -10.52 6.82 11.38
C ILE A 67 -11.51 6.01 10.53
N GLY A 68 -11.67 4.72 10.84
CA GLY A 68 -12.61 3.81 10.18
C GLY A 68 -12.50 3.80 8.65
N GLU A 69 -13.62 4.07 7.97
CA GLU A 69 -13.72 3.98 6.50
C GLU A 69 -12.84 5.02 5.77
N MET A 70 -12.29 6.01 6.47
CA MET A 70 -11.40 7.01 5.86
C MET A 70 -9.96 6.51 5.68
N GLU A 71 -9.57 5.38 6.28
CA GLU A 71 -8.20 4.84 6.18
C GLU A 71 -7.70 4.78 4.74
N GLY A 72 -8.50 4.17 3.84
CA GLY A 72 -8.15 3.99 2.43
C GLY A 72 -7.89 5.30 1.70
N LEU A 73 -8.79 6.28 1.84
CA LEU A 73 -8.63 7.60 1.21
C LEU A 73 -7.43 8.35 1.79
N THR A 74 -7.20 8.25 3.10
CA THR A 74 -6.08 8.92 3.77
C THR A 74 -4.74 8.37 3.29
N VAL A 75 -4.52 7.05 3.32
CA VAL A 75 -3.22 6.49 2.92
C VAL A 75 -2.96 6.60 1.42
N LEU A 76 -4.01 6.49 0.59
CA LEU A 76 -3.90 6.73 -0.85
C LEU A 76 -3.47 8.17 -1.14
N SER A 77 -4.06 9.15 -0.43
CA SER A 77 -3.71 10.57 -0.57
C SER A 77 -2.30 10.85 -0.07
N LEU A 78 -1.88 10.24 1.04
CA LEU A 78 -0.51 10.37 1.55
C LEU A 78 0.52 9.78 0.59
N ALA A 79 0.25 8.59 0.04
CA ALA A 79 1.11 7.98 -0.98
C ALA A 79 1.18 8.82 -2.26
N ALA A 80 0.05 9.42 -2.67
CA ALA A 80 -0.02 10.37 -3.77
C ALA A 80 0.88 11.60 -3.57
N ILE A 81 0.76 12.22 -2.39
CA ILE A 81 1.56 13.39 -2.03
C ILE A 81 3.04 13.03 -1.95
N TYR A 82 3.37 11.90 -1.30
CA TYR A 82 4.74 11.41 -1.18
C TYR A 82 5.35 11.21 -2.58
N ALA A 83 4.67 10.45 -3.44
CA ALA A 83 5.20 10.15 -4.77
C ALA A 83 5.39 11.42 -5.60
N ALA A 84 4.44 12.35 -5.55
CA ALA A 84 4.56 13.64 -6.24
C ALA A 84 5.71 14.50 -5.68
N HIS A 85 5.90 14.53 -4.37
CA HIS A 85 6.90 15.38 -3.72
C HIS A 85 8.32 14.85 -3.88
N TYR A 86 8.52 13.55 -3.66
CA TYR A 86 9.84 12.91 -3.68
C TYR A 86 10.22 12.32 -5.05
N GLN A 87 9.30 12.31 -6.02
CA GLN A 87 9.52 11.70 -7.34
C GLN A 87 9.94 10.23 -7.26
N GLN A 88 9.40 9.50 -6.29
CA GLN A 88 9.65 8.08 -6.05
C GLN A 88 8.32 7.33 -5.87
N PRO A 89 8.23 6.04 -6.22
CA PRO A 89 7.03 5.25 -5.94
C PRO A 89 6.71 5.22 -4.44
N CYS A 90 5.44 5.18 -4.10
CA CYS A 90 4.98 5.03 -2.73
C CYS A 90 3.91 3.94 -2.66
N GLY A 91 4.13 2.96 -1.80
CA GLY A 91 3.14 1.96 -1.46
C GLY A 91 2.01 2.56 -0.62
N TRP A 92 0.86 1.93 -0.66
CA TRP A 92 -0.20 2.20 0.30
C TRP A 92 -0.91 0.91 0.68
N LEU A 93 -1.34 0.86 1.93
CA LEU A 93 -2.10 -0.26 2.46
C LEU A 93 -3.19 0.25 3.40
N ALA A 94 -4.41 -0.22 3.20
CA ALA A 94 -5.55 0.10 4.06
C ALA A 94 -6.45 -1.10 4.27
N ARG A 95 -7.30 -1.00 5.29
CA ARG A 95 -8.49 -1.84 5.40
C ARG A 95 -9.38 -1.67 4.17
N ASP A 96 -9.93 -2.78 3.68
CA ASP A 96 -11.00 -2.76 2.69
C ASP A 96 -12.34 -3.07 3.38
N PRO A 97 -13.37 -2.21 3.32
CA PRO A 97 -14.64 -2.45 4.02
C PRO A 97 -15.39 -3.71 3.56
N LEU A 98 -15.13 -4.19 2.33
CA LEU A 98 -15.80 -5.34 1.73
C LEU A 98 -14.96 -6.62 1.82
N ASN A 99 -13.69 -6.51 2.19
CA ASN A 99 -12.71 -7.60 2.26
C ASN A 99 -11.82 -7.43 3.50
N THR A 100 -10.56 -7.88 3.45
CA THR A 100 -9.62 -7.74 4.57
C THR A 100 -8.75 -6.50 4.38
N LEU A 101 -8.03 -6.40 3.26
CA LEU A 101 -7.13 -5.28 2.98
C LEU A 101 -7.15 -4.93 1.49
N ALA A 102 -6.79 -3.69 1.19
CA ALA A 102 -6.41 -3.23 -0.13
C ALA A 102 -4.94 -2.76 -0.09
N ILE A 103 -4.18 -3.14 -1.11
CA ILE A 103 -2.76 -2.80 -1.26
C ILE A 103 -2.51 -2.27 -2.67
N GLY A 104 -1.66 -1.26 -2.81
CA GLY A 104 -1.28 -0.76 -4.11
C GLY A 104 -0.03 0.10 -4.08
N ILE A 105 0.33 0.62 -5.26
CA ILE A 105 1.46 1.51 -5.44
C ILE A 105 1.00 2.73 -6.23
N VAL A 106 1.46 3.87 -5.78
CA VAL A 106 1.41 5.11 -6.51
C VAL A 106 2.77 5.36 -7.15
N LYS A 107 2.80 5.62 -8.46
CA LYS A 107 4.01 6.05 -9.16
C LYS A 107 4.00 7.56 -9.41
N PRO A 108 5.13 8.26 -9.26
CA PRO A 108 5.27 9.63 -9.71
C PRO A 108 5.03 9.68 -11.23
N ASP A 109 4.56 10.82 -11.75
CA ASP A 109 4.60 11.01 -13.20
C ASP A 109 6.04 11.26 -13.63
N GLY A 110 6.72 10.24 -14.13
CA GLY A 110 7.92 10.39 -14.94
C GLY A 110 7.52 10.58 -16.40
N GLN A 111 8.05 11.61 -17.06
CA GLN A 111 7.80 12.01 -18.46
C GLN A 111 7.51 10.81 -19.36
N ARG A 112 6.39 10.85 -20.11
CA ARG A 112 6.15 9.96 -21.25
C ARG A 112 7.46 9.85 -22.05
N GLN A 113 8.04 8.66 -22.12
CA GLN A 113 8.90 8.35 -23.27
C GLN A 113 7.99 8.05 -24.46
#